data_AF-A0A929UU10-F1
#
_entry.id   AF-A0A929UU10-F1
#
_cell.length_a   1.000
_cell.length_b   1.000
_cell.length_c   1.000
_cell.angle_alpha   90.00
_cell.angle_beta   90.00
_cell.angle_gamma   90.00
#
_symmetry.space_group_name_H-M   'P 1'
#
loop_
_entity.id
_entity.type
_entity.pdbx_description
1 polymer ?
#
loop_
_entity_poly.entity_id
_entity_poly.type
_entity_poly.pdbx_seq_one_letter_code
_entity_poly.pdbx_strand_id
1 'polypeptide(L)'
;MKIKQKMKKKTRIILASTLALALVACATVAYIYRPQQNNTDANNPVVKESTDKKEDSKKVDDSSAKPEKRDGYSPDKPINTGDQQSSGSKKSVVPIVSGYGLSADKQYLQIDGGVNSIVENGGSCEFTLYWDGGSISRKSSSFAGPSSTSCHMIEVSLSELPSGVDISVKVSYSSKLYTGESSNNPSFRKESLR
;
A
#
# COMPACT_ATOMS: atom_id res chain seq x y z
N MET A 1 -27.56 -55.11 -9.90
CA MET A 1 -27.10 -55.30 -8.51
C MET A 1 -26.73 -53.92 -7.93
N LYS A 2 -27.50 -53.36 -6.99
CA LYS A 2 -27.24 -52.02 -6.39
C LYS A 2 -26.61 -52.20 -5.01
N ILE A 3 -25.33 -51.87 -4.87
CA ILE A 3 -24.62 -51.93 -3.59
C ILE A 3 -25.00 -50.68 -2.79
N LYS A 4 -25.90 -50.81 -1.80
CA LYS A 4 -26.14 -49.77 -0.80
C LYS A 4 -25.01 -49.80 0.22
N GLN A 5 -23.99 -48.96 0.04
CA GLN A 5 -22.97 -48.77 1.07
C GLN A 5 -23.56 -48.04 2.28
N LYS A 6 -23.68 -48.74 3.42
CA LYS A 6 -23.98 -48.12 4.71
C LYS A 6 -22.73 -47.39 5.21
N MET A 7 -22.63 -46.09 4.93
CA MET A 7 -21.59 -45.24 5.51
C MET A 7 -21.71 -45.17 7.04
N LYS A 8 -20.58 -45.35 7.74
CA LYS A 8 -20.48 -45.24 9.20
C LYS A 8 -20.75 -43.78 9.63
N LYS A 9 -21.41 -43.58 10.78
CA LYS A 9 -21.83 -42.24 11.28
C LYS A 9 -20.70 -41.20 11.28
N LYS A 10 -19.46 -41.61 11.59
CA LYS A 10 -18.27 -40.74 11.59
C LYS A 10 -17.94 -40.19 10.19
N THR A 11 -18.09 -40.99 9.14
CA THR A 11 -17.81 -40.58 7.75
C THR A 11 -18.86 -39.59 7.23
N ARG A 12 -20.13 -39.71 7.68
CA ARG A 12 -21.18 -38.74 7.36
C ARG A 12 -20.95 -37.38 8.02
N ILE A 13 -20.42 -37.36 9.25
CA ILE A 13 -20.09 -36.12 9.96
C ILE A 13 -18.91 -35.39 9.29
N ILE A 14 -17.88 -36.14 8.87
CA ILE A 14 -16.72 -35.58 8.17
C ILE A 14 -17.15 -34.98 6.82
N LEU A 15 -17.97 -35.69 6.03
CA LEU A 15 -18.48 -35.18 4.76
C LEU A 15 -19.41 -33.97 4.90
N ALA A 16 -20.23 -33.92 5.96
CA ALA A 16 -21.08 -32.77 6.22
C ALA A 16 -20.27 -31.52 6.63
N SER A 17 -19.21 -31.72 7.43
CA SER A 17 -18.32 -30.65 7.88
C SER A 17 -17.51 -30.05 6.73
N THR A 18 -16.93 -30.89 5.86
CA THR A 18 -16.18 -30.39 4.69
C THR A 18 -17.08 -29.68 3.68
N LEU A 19 -18.31 -30.14 3.50
CA LEU A 19 -19.27 -29.47 2.61
C LEU A 19 -19.71 -28.10 3.15
N ALA A 20 -19.91 -27.98 4.47
CA ALA A 20 -20.24 -26.70 5.10
C ALA A 20 -19.11 -25.68 4.97
N LEU A 21 -17.85 -26.10 5.18
CA LEU A 21 -16.68 -25.23 5.02
C LEU A 21 -16.50 -24.73 3.58
N ALA A 22 -16.74 -25.60 2.59
CA ALA A 22 -16.66 -25.23 1.18
C ALA A 22 -17.71 -24.18 0.78
N LEU A 23 -18.94 -24.27 1.30
CA LEU A 23 -20.00 -23.30 1.00
C LEU A 23 -19.70 -21.91 1.58
N VAL A 24 -19.12 -21.84 2.78
CA VAL A 24 -18.72 -20.58 3.40
C VAL A 24 -17.60 -19.89 2.61
N ALA A 25 -16.60 -20.66 2.15
CA ALA A 25 -15.51 -20.14 1.32
C ALA A 25 -15.99 -19.65 -0.05
N CYS A 26 -16.95 -20.34 -0.69
CA CYS A 26 -17.52 -19.89 -1.95
C CYS A 26 -18.36 -18.61 -1.78
N ALA A 27 -19.08 -18.46 -0.67
CA ALA A 27 -19.89 -17.27 -0.39
C ALA A 27 -19.03 -16.02 -0.15
N THR A 28 -17.89 -16.16 0.55
CA THR A 28 -16.97 -15.02 0.78
C THR A 28 -16.29 -14.57 -0.51
N VAL A 29 -15.82 -15.51 -1.34
CA VAL A 29 -15.24 -15.18 -2.65
C VAL A 29 -16.27 -14.52 -3.55
N ALA A 30 -17.51 -15.04 -3.61
CA ALA A 30 -18.57 -14.44 -4.40
C ALA A 30 -18.99 -13.05 -3.88
N TYR A 31 -18.92 -12.80 -2.58
CA TYR A 31 -19.20 -11.47 -2.00
C TYR A 31 -18.11 -10.46 -2.34
N ILE A 32 -16.83 -10.85 -2.26
CA ILE A 32 -15.68 -9.98 -2.58
C ILE A 32 -15.62 -9.68 -4.08
N TYR A 33 -15.98 -10.65 -4.94
CA TYR A 33 -15.93 -10.51 -6.39
C TYR A 33 -17.25 -10.08 -7.04
N ARG A 34 -18.28 -9.63 -6.28
CA ARG A 34 -19.46 -9.04 -6.90
C ARG A 34 -19.07 -7.68 -7.52
N PRO A 35 -19.13 -7.51 -8.86
CA PRO A 35 -18.93 -6.20 -9.45
C PRO A 35 -20.06 -5.28 -8.98
N GLN A 36 -19.68 -4.12 -8.43
CA GLN A 36 -20.61 -3.05 -8.13
C GLN A 36 -21.36 -2.67 -9.41
N GLN A 37 -22.64 -3.04 -9.49
CA GLN A 37 -23.56 -2.37 -10.40
C GLN A 37 -23.80 -0.97 -9.84
N ASN A 38 -23.05 -0.01 -10.39
CA ASN A 38 -23.33 1.41 -10.23
C ASN A 38 -24.67 1.70 -10.90
N ASN A 39 -25.73 1.75 -10.10
CA ASN A 39 -26.96 2.41 -10.50
C ASN A 39 -26.71 3.91 -10.36
N THR A 40 -26.39 4.54 -11.50
CA THR A 40 -26.40 5.99 -11.62
C THR A 40 -27.86 6.43 -11.74
N ASP A 41 -28.52 6.68 -10.61
CA ASP A 41 -29.76 7.42 -10.61
C ASP A 41 -29.43 8.92 -10.73
N ALA A 42 -29.80 9.46 -11.89
CA ALA A 42 -29.74 10.86 -12.23
C ALA A 42 -30.58 11.69 -11.25
N ASN A 43 -29.94 12.63 -10.56
CA ASN A 43 -30.64 13.75 -9.92
C ASN A 43 -30.01 15.07 -10.38
N ASN A 44 -30.62 15.60 -11.44
CA ASN A 44 -30.63 17.01 -11.77
C ASN A 44 -31.47 17.76 -10.72
N PRO A 45 -31.14 19.02 -10.41
CA PRO A 45 -32.12 20.03 -10.76
C PRO A 45 -31.51 21.27 -11.44
N VAL A 46 -32.07 21.55 -12.61
CA VAL A 46 -32.17 22.87 -13.25
C VAL A 46 -32.92 23.84 -12.33
N VAL A 47 -32.60 25.14 -12.45
CA VAL A 47 -33.40 26.37 -12.17
C VAL A 47 -32.43 27.42 -11.59
N LYS A 48 -32.27 28.66 -12.08
CA LYS A 48 -32.95 29.51 -13.06
C LYS A 48 -32.00 30.65 -13.45
N GLU A 49 -32.07 31.05 -14.72
CA GLU A 49 -31.58 32.31 -15.28
C GLU A 49 -32.59 33.43 -14.97
N SER A 50 -32.14 34.66 -14.70
CA SER A 50 -32.92 35.90 -14.89
C SER A 50 -32.00 37.14 -14.91
N THR A 51 -31.81 37.72 -16.12
CA THR A 51 -32.06 39.13 -16.51
C THR A 51 -31.44 40.27 -15.65
N ASP A 52 -30.80 41.32 -16.18
CA ASP A 52 -31.22 42.25 -17.24
C ASP A 52 -30.07 43.23 -17.62
N LYS A 53 -29.95 43.53 -18.92
CA LYS A 53 -29.66 44.81 -19.65
C LYS A 53 -28.91 45.97 -18.93
N LYS A 54 -28.05 46.82 -19.54
CA LYS A 54 -28.17 47.55 -20.84
C LYS A 54 -26.95 48.49 -21.09
N GLU A 55 -26.62 48.70 -22.38
CA GLU A 55 -26.11 49.90 -23.12
C GLU A 55 -25.18 50.92 -22.44
N ASP A 56 -23.97 51.21 -22.95
CA ASP A 56 -23.57 52.00 -24.14
C ASP A 56 -23.50 53.53 -23.89
N SER A 57 -22.30 54.13 -24.03
CA SER A 57 -22.00 55.33 -24.86
C SER A 57 -20.77 56.18 -24.41
N LYS A 58 -19.80 56.29 -25.34
CA LYS A 58 -19.18 57.54 -25.89
C LYS A 58 -18.02 58.31 -25.17
N LYS A 59 -16.80 58.05 -25.69
CA LYS A 59 -15.79 58.94 -26.36
C LYS A 59 -15.01 60.09 -25.63
N VAL A 60 -13.66 60.00 -25.77
CA VAL A 60 -12.53 61.00 -25.86
C VAL A 60 -12.04 61.73 -24.59
N ASP A 61 -10.77 61.56 -24.17
CA ASP A 61 -9.61 62.43 -24.52
C ASP A 61 -8.27 61.86 -23.99
N ASP A 62 -7.19 62.38 -24.57
CA ASP A 62 -5.79 61.98 -24.56
C ASP A 62 -5.05 62.44 -23.29
N SER A 63 -4.24 61.58 -22.66
CA SER A 63 -3.06 61.96 -21.86
C SER A 63 -2.31 60.76 -21.29
N SER A 64 -1.10 60.55 -21.83
CA SER A 64 0.13 60.12 -21.15
C SER A 64 0.02 59.38 -19.81
N ALA A 65 0.20 58.07 -19.83
CA ALA A 65 1.03 57.33 -18.86
C ALA A 65 1.19 55.87 -19.33
N LYS A 66 2.45 55.45 -19.49
CA LYS A 66 2.88 54.06 -19.70
C LYS A 66 2.30 53.12 -18.63
N PRO A 67 1.77 51.94 -19.02
CA PRO A 67 1.81 50.78 -18.13
C PRO A 67 2.34 49.51 -18.82
N GLU A 68 2.88 48.66 -17.97
CA GLU A 68 3.40 47.31 -18.23
C GLU A 68 2.47 46.42 -19.04
N LYS A 69 3.09 45.52 -19.81
CA LYS A 69 2.43 44.40 -20.49
C LYS A 69 1.75 43.48 -19.47
N ARG A 70 0.43 43.51 -19.47
CA ARG A 70 -0.49 42.38 -19.23
C ARG A 70 -0.93 41.90 -20.64
N ASP A 71 -1.14 40.64 -21.01
CA ASP A 71 -1.45 39.40 -20.32
C ASP A 71 -0.99 38.21 -21.18
N GLY A 72 -0.87 37.04 -20.55
CA GLY A 72 -0.72 35.75 -21.22
C GLY A 72 -1.13 34.60 -20.31
N TYR A 73 -2.23 34.73 -19.57
CA TYR A 73 -2.88 33.62 -18.89
C TYR A 73 -3.63 32.80 -19.95
N SER A 74 -3.08 31.65 -20.32
CA SER A 74 -3.79 30.63 -21.10
C SER A 74 -4.25 29.51 -20.16
N PRO A 75 -5.54 29.19 -20.12
CA PRO A 75 -6.06 28.07 -19.34
C PRO A 75 -5.75 26.73 -20.04
N ASP A 76 -5.63 25.69 -19.22
CA ASP A 76 -5.83 24.28 -19.55
C ASP A 76 -5.00 23.69 -20.70
N LYS A 77 -3.76 23.29 -20.37
CA LYS A 77 -3.18 22.09 -20.99
C LYS A 77 -3.35 20.93 -20.01
N PRO A 78 -4.01 19.83 -20.38
CA PRO A 78 -3.99 18.64 -19.54
C PRO A 78 -2.52 18.24 -19.37
N ILE A 79 -2.08 18.16 -18.12
CA ILE A 79 -0.87 17.45 -17.75
C ILE A 79 -1.11 16.03 -18.25
N ASN A 80 -0.58 15.72 -19.42
CA ASN A 80 -0.43 14.35 -19.85
C ASN A 80 0.42 13.71 -18.77
N THR A 81 -0.21 12.89 -17.93
CA THR A 81 0.39 11.73 -17.28
C THR A 81 0.89 10.85 -18.42
N GLY A 82 2.00 11.27 -19.03
CA GLY A 82 2.79 10.39 -19.85
C GLY A 82 3.23 9.30 -18.91
N ASP A 83 2.74 8.10 -19.15
CA ASP A 83 3.39 6.86 -18.77
C ASP A 83 4.84 6.98 -19.23
N GLN A 84 5.68 7.53 -18.36
CA GLN A 84 7.11 7.43 -18.47
C GLN A 84 7.45 6.00 -18.03
N GLN A 85 7.02 5.04 -18.86
CA GLN A 85 7.66 3.74 -18.94
C GLN A 85 9.03 3.97 -19.56
N SER A 86 9.90 4.61 -18.78
CA SER A 86 11.32 4.47 -18.97
C SER A 86 11.61 3.02 -18.57
N SER A 87 12.18 2.25 -19.48
CA SER A 87 12.99 1.08 -19.14
C SER A 87 14.27 1.53 -18.41
N GLY A 88 14.11 2.43 -17.44
CA GLY A 88 15.14 3.09 -16.68
C GLY A 88 15.36 2.32 -15.39
N SER A 89 16.62 2.14 -15.04
CA SER A 89 17.03 1.65 -13.73
C SER A 89 16.22 2.33 -12.63
N LYS A 90 15.67 1.53 -11.70
CA LYS A 90 14.96 2.05 -10.53
C LYS A 90 15.84 3.06 -9.79
N LYS A 91 15.24 4.14 -9.30
CA LYS A 91 15.94 5.14 -8.46
C LYS A 91 16.35 4.50 -7.14
N SER A 92 17.56 4.81 -6.67
CA SER A 92 18.04 4.28 -5.39
C SER A 92 17.40 5.03 -4.22
N VAL A 93 17.03 4.28 -3.18
CA VAL A 93 16.55 4.80 -1.88
C VAL A 93 17.25 4.06 -0.75
N VAL A 94 17.17 4.61 0.46
CA VAL A 94 17.73 3.98 1.67
C VAL A 94 16.57 3.67 2.61
N PRO A 95 16.06 2.43 2.65
CA PRO A 95 15.14 2.01 3.69
C PRO A 95 15.85 1.99 5.05
N ILE A 96 15.09 2.05 6.12
CA ILE A 96 15.57 1.96 7.49
C ILE A 96 14.74 0.95 8.27
N VAL A 97 15.39 0.25 9.19
CA VAL A 97 14.68 -0.43 10.27
C VAL A 97 14.33 0.64 11.31
N SER A 98 13.03 0.88 11.51
CA SER A 98 12.55 1.96 12.40
C SER A 98 12.35 1.49 13.83
N GLY A 99 12.12 0.19 14.04
CA GLY A 99 11.92 -0.37 15.36
C GLY A 99 11.86 -1.89 15.35
N TYR A 100 12.11 -2.48 16.50
CA TYR A 100 11.88 -3.90 16.76
C TYR A 100 11.52 -4.11 18.22
N GLY A 101 10.71 -5.12 18.52
CA GLY A 101 10.24 -5.42 19.87
C GLY A 101 9.47 -6.73 19.95
N LEU A 102 9.09 -7.13 21.15
CA LEU A 102 8.25 -8.32 21.32
C LEU A 102 6.78 -8.00 21.07
N SER A 103 6.07 -8.96 20.48
CA SER A 103 4.62 -9.00 20.50
C SER A 103 4.10 -9.06 21.95
N ALA A 104 2.84 -8.70 22.14
CA ALA A 104 2.21 -8.67 23.47
C ALA A 104 2.25 -10.03 24.20
N ASP A 105 2.19 -11.15 23.46
CA ASP A 105 2.28 -12.52 23.97
C ASP A 105 3.73 -13.04 24.09
N LYS A 106 4.72 -12.21 23.71
CA LYS A 106 6.16 -12.50 23.72
C LYS A 106 6.55 -13.74 22.90
N GLN A 107 5.72 -14.16 21.94
CA GLN A 107 6.03 -15.29 21.06
C GLN A 107 6.70 -14.86 19.76
N TYR A 108 6.52 -13.59 19.37
CA TYR A 108 6.99 -13.07 18.10
C TYR A 108 7.88 -11.84 18.31
N LEU A 109 8.92 -11.76 17.49
CA LEU A 109 9.65 -10.54 17.23
C LEU A 109 8.89 -9.76 16.15
N GLN A 110 8.49 -8.55 16.49
CA GLN A 110 7.90 -7.56 15.60
C GLN A 110 8.97 -6.61 15.10
N ILE A 111 8.99 -6.33 13.80
CA ILE A 111 9.96 -5.42 13.17
C ILE A 111 9.23 -4.47 12.23
N ASP A 112 9.53 -3.19 12.38
CA ASP A 112 9.04 -2.10 11.55
C ASP A 112 10.16 -1.47 10.73
N GLY A 113 9.79 -0.91 9.59
CA GLY A 113 10.72 -0.20 8.73
C GLY A 113 10.01 0.59 7.63
N GLY A 114 10.80 1.25 6.80
CA GLY A 114 10.25 2.05 5.70
C GLY A 114 11.33 2.84 4.99
N VAL A 115 10.91 3.70 4.08
CA VAL A 115 11.75 4.61 3.30
C VAL A 115 11.27 6.04 3.54
N ASN A 116 12.12 6.88 4.13
CA ASN A 116 11.75 8.25 4.50
C ASN A 116 11.79 9.24 3.33
N SER A 117 12.46 8.90 2.23
CA SER A 117 12.73 9.83 1.12
C SER A 117 11.68 9.83 0.01
N ILE A 118 10.66 8.97 0.09
CA ILE A 118 9.62 8.82 -0.93
C ILE A 118 8.25 8.62 -0.29
N VAL A 119 7.19 8.93 -1.03
CA VAL A 119 5.81 8.56 -0.71
C VAL A 119 5.25 7.82 -1.90
N GLU A 120 5.05 6.52 -1.77
CA GLU A 120 4.38 5.72 -2.78
C GLU A 120 3.49 4.64 -2.15
N ASN A 121 2.40 4.33 -2.84
CA ASN A 121 1.52 3.23 -2.46
C ASN A 121 1.88 2.00 -3.29
N GLY A 122 2.16 0.89 -2.61
CA GLY A 122 2.68 -0.32 -3.22
C GLY A 122 4.21 -0.41 -3.20
N GLY A 123 4.72 -1.56 -3.65
CA GLY A 123 6.10 -1.98 -3.40
C GLY A 123 6.17 -3.05 -2.31
N SER A 124 7.33 -3.67 -2.18
CA SER A 124 7.58 -4.74 -1.22
C SER A 124 8.83 -4.45 -0.41
N CYS A 125 8.74 -4.74 0.88
CA CYS A 125 9.87 -4.78 1.79
C CYS A 125 10.27 -6.23 2.03
N GLU A 126 11.56 -6.51 2.06
CA GLU A 126 12.10 -7.79 2.53
C GLU A 126 13.05 -7.52 3.70
N PHE A 127 12.67 -8.03 4.87
CA PHE A 127 13.48 -7.98 6.07
C PHE A 127 14.26 -9.29 6.17
N THR A 128 15.57 -9.19 6.27
CA THR A 128 16.49 -10.32 6.45
C THR A 128 17.12 -10.21 7.83
N LEU A 129 16.89 -11.23 8.65
CA LEU A 129 17.56 -11.41 9.92
C LEU A 129 18.72 -12.38 9.70
N TYR A 130 19.92 -11.98 10.11
CA TYR A 130 21.13 -12.77 9.93
C TYR A 130 21.92 -12.89 11.23
N TRP A 131 22.53 -14.05 11.43
CA TRP A 131 23.37 -14.39 12.59
C TRP A 131 24.49 -15.33 12.13
N ASP A 132 25.44 -15.60 13.03
CA ASP A 132 26.47 -16.58 12.75
C ASP A 132 25.87 -18.00 12.65
N GLY A 133 25.85 -18.55 11.44
CA GLY A 133 25.27 -19.86 11.15
C GLY A 133 23.91 -19.85 10.45
N GLY A 134 23.34 -18.68 10.12
CA GLY A 134 22.11 -18.67 9.31
C GLY A 134 21.46 -17.31 9.09
N SER A 135 20.36 -17.35 8.34
CA SER A 135 19.50 -16.20 8.10
C SER A 135 18.08 -16.63 7.78
N ILE A 136 17.12 -15.76 8.06
CA ILE A 136 15.73 -15.88 7.59
C ILE A 136 15.28 -14.56 6.98
N SER A 137 14.42 -14.65 5.96
CA SER A 137 13.78 -13.49 5.34
C SER A 137 12.27 -13.53 5.54
N ARG A 138 11.65 -12.36 5.67
CA ARG A 138 10.20 -12.16 5.61
C ARG A 138 9.89 -10.98 4.70
N LYS A 139 8.85 -11.13 3.88
CA LYS A 139 8.37 -10.07 3.01
C LYS A 139 7.12 -9.44 3.58
N SER A 140 6.99 -8.13 3.38
CA SER A 140 5.76 -7.41 3.61
C SER A 140 5.48 -6.45 2.45
N SER A 141 4.21 -6.06 2.30
CA SER A 141 3.84 -4.96 1.43
C SER A 141 4.24 -3.63 2.07
N SER A 142 4.24 -2.57 1.26
CA SER A 142 4.42 -1.21 1.73
C SER A 142 3.22 -0.34 1.41
N PHE A 143 3.07 0.74 2.16
CA PHE A 143 1.98 1.69 2.04
C PHE A 143 2.48 3.12 2.19
N ALA A 144 1.76 4.06 1.57
CA ALA A 144 2.07 5.48 1.67
C ALA A 144 1.65 6.01 3.04
N GLY A 145 2.60 6.62 3.75
CA GLY A 145 2.36 7.48 4.91
C GLY A 145 2.24 8.96 4.51
N PRO A 146 2.11 9.88 5.48
CA PRO A 146 1.96 11.31 5.20
C PRO A 146 3.16 11.94 4.46
N SER A 147 4.37 11.45 4.73
CA SER A 147 5.61 11.98 4.17
C SER A 147 6.69 10.91 3.91
N SER A 148 6.34 9.64 4.05
CA SER A 148 7.25 8.50 3.86
C SER A 148 6.48 7.29 3.31
N THR A 149 7.21 6.28 2.85
CA THR A 149 6.65 4.96 2.56
C THR A 149 6.97 4.04 3.73
N SER A 150 5.96 3.40 4.32
CA SER A 150 6.14 2.47 5.43
C SER A 150 6.00 1.03 4.96
N CYS A 151 6.78 0.13 5.55
CA CYS A 151 6.59 -1.30 5.39
C CYS A 151 5.52 -1.77 6.39
N HIS A 152 4.68 -2.73 6.00
CA HIS A 152 3.90 -3.43 7.01
C HIS A 152 4.84 -4.19 7.95
N MET A 153 4.52 -4.15 9.24
CA MET A 153 5.21 -4.88 10.29
C MET A 153 5.27 -6.36 9.93
N ILE A 154 6.44 -6.96 10.13
CA ILE A 154 6.61 -8.41 10.03
C ILE A 154 6.63 -9.01 11.43
N GLU A 155 6.23 -10.28 11.50
CA GLU A 155 6.34 -11.10 12.70
C GLU A 155 7.23 -12.30 12.40
N VAL A 156 8.17 -12.56 13.31
CA VAL A 156 9.08 -13.70 13.29
C VAL A 156 8.91 -14.46 14.58
N SER A 157 8.62 -15.77 14.52
CA SER A 157 8.52 -16.57 15.73
C SER A 157 9.88 -16.62 16.43
N LEU A 158 9.89 -16.39 17.75
CA LEU A 158 11.12 -16.50 18.55
C LEU A 158 11.71 -17.92 18.57
N SER A 159 10.92 -18.93 18.19
CA SER A 159 11.39 -20.31 18.02
C SER A 159 12.28 -20.50 16.80
N GLU A 160 12.16 -19.63 15.80
CA GLU A 160 12.98 -19.66 14.58
C GLU A 160 14.32 -18.94 14.78
N LEU A 161 14.44 -18.16 15.88
CA LEU A 161 15.62 -17.39 16.18
C LEU A 161 16.55 -18.16 17.12
N PRO A 162 17.86 -18.17 16.83
CA PRO A 162 18.84 -18.76 17.72
C PRO A 162 18.90 -18.01 19.04
N SER A 163 19.34 -18.71 20.08
CA SER A 163 19.65 -18.11 21.38
C SER A 163 21.15 -17.89 21.52
N GLY A 164 21.56 -16.89 22.29
CA GLY A 164 22.96 -16.64 22.65
C GLY A 164 23.85 -16.02 21.57
N VAL A 165 23.30 -15.67 20.41
CA VAL A 165 24.03 -15.03 19.30
C VAL A 165 23.44 -13.67 18.96
N ASP A 166 24.27 -12.80 18.41
CA ASP A 166 23.85 -11.50 17.90
C ASP A 166 23.13 -11.67 16.54
N ILE A 167 21.92 -11.13 16.48
CA ILE A 167 21.04 -11.17 15.30
C ILE A 167 20.97 -9.74 14.77
N SER A 168 21.29 -9.57 13.50
CA SER A 168 21.23 -8.29 12.83
C SER A 168 20.12 -8.26 11.80
N VAL A 169 19.51 -7.10 11.60
CA VAL A 169 18.37 -6.91 10.70
C VAL A 169 18.76 -6.02 9.55
N LYS A 170 18.49 -6.46 8.32
CA LYS A 170 18.57 -5.66 7.11
C LYS A 170 17.18 -5.57 6.49
N VAL A 171 16.81 -4.42 5.96
CA VAL A 171 15.60 -4.27 5.15
C VAL A 171 15.99 -3.84 3.74
N SER A 172 15.38 -4.48 2.75
CA SER A 172 15.45 -4.07 1.36
C SER A 172 14.07 -3.62 0.89
N TYR A 173 14.04 -2.66 -0.02
CA TYR A 173 12.83 -2.09 -0.58
C TYR A 173 12.86 -2.20 -2.10
N SER A 174 11.73 -2.51 -2.72
CA SER A 174 11.60 -2.57 -4.17
C SER A 174 10.17 -2.25 -4.62
N SER A 175 10.04 -1.29 -5.54
CA SER A 175 8.79 -0.91 -6.20
C SER A 175 8.98 -0.83 -7.71
N LYS A 176 8.02 -0.24 -8.43
CA LYS A 176 8.19 0.02 -9.86
C LYS A 176 9.29 1.06 -10.12
N LEU A 177 9.40 2.06 -9.25
CA LEU A 177 10.24 3.24 -9.47
C LEU A 177 11.49 3.26 -8.61
N TYR A 178 11.49 2.56 -7.47
CA TYR A 178 12.54 2.66 -6.47
C TYR A 178 13.08 1.29 -6.03
N THR A 179 14.34 1.26 -5.61
CA THR A 179 14.98 0.10 -4.99
C THR A 179 16.03 0.53 -3.98
N GLY A 180 16.24 -0.25 -2.93
CA GLY A 180 17.18 0.15 -1.88
C GLY A 180 17.44 -0.93 -0.85
N GLU A 181 18.52 -0.73 -0.08
CA GLU A 181 18.89 -1.56 1.07
C GLU A 181 19.28 -0.67 2.25
N SER A 182 19.02 -1.14 3.46
CA SER A 182 19.28 -0.37 4.67
C SER A 182 20.75 -0.25 5.02
N SER A 183 21.08 0.86 5.66
CA SER A 183 22.41 1.16 6.17
C SER A 183 22.54 1.07 7.69
N ASN A 184 21.43 1.22 8.44
CA ASN A 184 21.45 1.29 9.91
C ASN A 184 21.47 -0.08 10.62
N ASN A 185 21.32 -1.16 9.86
CA ASN A 185 21.29 -2.59 10.25
C ASN A 185 21.44 -2.87 11.76
N PRO A 186 20.37 -2.69 12.57
CA PRO A 186 20.47 -2.86 14.01
C PRO A 186 20.77 -4.31 14.38
N SER A 187 21.48 -4.49 15.49
CA SER A 187 21.84 -5.78 16.03
C SER A 187 21.33 -5.94 17.47
N PHE A 188 20.83 -7.11 17.81
CA PHE A 188 20.32 -7.45 19.14
C PHE A 188 20.49 -8.94 19.44
N ARG A 189 20.38 -9.28 20.71
CA ARG A 189 20.23 -10.68 21.16
C ARG A 189 18.79 -10.99 21.49
N LYS A 190 18.35 -12.21 21.21
CA LYS A 190 16.98 -12.65 21.52
C LYS A 190 16.63 -12.43 22.99
N GLU A 191 17.61 -12.63 23.88
CA GLU A 191 17.46 -12.49 25.33
C GLU A 191 17.36 -11.03 25.80
N SER A 192 17.74 -10.07 24.95
CA SER A 192 17.71 -8.64 25.27
C SER A 192 16.44 -7.93 24.80
N LEU A 193 15.59 -8.63 24.04
CA LEU A 193 14.31 -8.11 23.59
C LEU A 193 13.38 -7.92 24.79
N ARG A 194 12.68 -6.77 24.83
CA ARG A 194 11.72 -6.41 25.88
C ARG A 194 10.32 -6.33 25.31
#